data_AF-A0A532F2Y6-F1
#
_entry.id   AF-A0A532F2Y6-F1
#
_cell.length_a   1.000
_cell.length_b   1.000
_cell.length_c   1.000
_cell.angle_alpha   90.00
_cell.angle_beta   90.00
_cell.angle_gamma   90.00
#
_symmetry.space_group_name_H-M   'P 1'
#
loop_
_entity.id
_entity.type
_entity.pdbx_description
1 polymer ?
#
loop_
_entity_poly.entity_id
_entity_poly.type
_entity_poly.pdbx_seq_one_letter_code
_entity_poly.pdbx_strand_id
1 'polypeptide(L)'
;MQFDAALAAQDAFSRSEPELGSDWDSAVELEDTFSSNAGSIAREAYEGLLALSSRHPQAHAFQAFCIYITWQQVTEETIAHHFQTGIRLSETYLASQDGKDQQSIAYVMELYESFRAGLGLEEEDELQVEFRRDTPKGGD
;
A
#
# COMPACT_ATOMS: atom_id res chain seq x y z
N MET A 1 10.33 6.74 -5.14
CA MET A 1 10.33 5.27 -5.17
C MET A 1 11.70 4.75 -5.53
N GLN A 2 12.41 4.16 -4.56
CA GLN A 2 13.77 3.62 -4.71
C GLN A 2 13.80 2.09 -4.91
N PHE A 3 12.64 1.43 -4.90
CA PHE A 3 12.51 -0.01 -5.09
C PHE A 3 11.42 -0.35 -6.10
N ASP A 4 11.41 -1.59 -6.57
CA ASP A 4 10.38 -2.11 -7.47
C ASP A 4 9.29 -2.82 -6.65
N ALA A 5 8.07 -2.28 -6.69
CA ALA A 5 6.95 -2.81 -5.92
C ALA A 5 6.49 -4.21 -6.39
N ALA A 6 6.70 -4.57 -7.65
CA ALA A 6 6.38 -5.90 -8.16
C ALA A 6 7.38 -6.95 -7.67
N LEU A 7 8.67 -6.63 -7.69
CA LEU A 7 9.70 -7.51 -7.12
C LEU A 7 9.55 -7.65 -5.60
N ALA A 8 9.24 -6.55 -4.90
CA ALA A 8 8.99 -6.59 -3.46
C ALA A 8 7.74 -7.41 -3.11
N ALA A 9 6.67 -7.34 -3.93
CA ALA A 9 5.48 -8.18 -3.79
C ALA A 9 5.83 -9.67 -3.91
N GLN A 10 6.58 -10.05 -4.94
CA GLN A 10 6.96 -11.45 -5.16
C GLN A 10 7.79 -12.03 -4.00
N ASP A 11 8.78 -11.27 -3.51
CA ASP A 11 9.60 -11.69 -2.35
C ASP A 11 8.76 -11.84 -1.08
N ALA A 12 7.94 -10.83 -0.78
CA ALA A 12 7.10 -10.84 0.42
C ALA A 12 6.07 -11.98 0.39
N PHE A 13 5.46 -12.24 -0.77
CA PHE A 13 4.52 -13.33 -0.94
C PHE A 13 5.19 -14.69 -0.71
N SER A 14 6.36 -14.92 -1.31
CA SER A 14 7.15 -16.15 -1.14
C SER A 14 7.52 -16.41 0.33
N ARG A 15 7.73 -15.34 1.12
CA ARG A 15 8.05 -15.42 2.55
C ARG A 15 6.82 -15.63 3.44
N SER A 16 5.61 -15.48 2.91
CA SER A 16 4.37 -15.51 3.68
C SER A 16 3.75 -16.91 3.85
N GLU A 17 4.22 -17.92 3.12
CA GLU A 17 3.78 -19.32 3.26
C GLU A 17 3.69 -19.80 4.72
N PRO A 18 4.76 -19.69 5.56
CA PRO A 18 4.68 -20.14 6.95
C PRO A 18 3.71 -19.30 7.81
N GLU A 19 3.40 -18.06 7.41
CA GLU A 19 2.49 -17.18 8.13
C GLU A 19 1.02 -17.51 7.86
N LEU A 20 0.70 -17.96 6.65
CA LEU A 20 -0.66 -18.22 6.18
C LEU A 20 -1.17 -19.62 6.51
N GLY A 21 -0.27 -20.59 6.66
CA GLY A 21 -0.63 -21.96 7.05
C GLY A 21 -1.66 -22.57 6.10
N SER A 22 -2.85 -22.94 6.63
CA SER A 22 -3.90 -23.59 5.83
C SER A 22 -4.52 -22.70 4.76
N ASP A 23 -4.37 -21.38 4.87
CA ASP A 23 -4.89 -20.44 3.86
C ASP A 23 -3.88 -20.18 2.73
N TRP A 24 -2.68 -20.79 2.76
CA TRP A 24 -1.64 -20.60 1.75
C TRP A 24 -2.09 -20.94 0.33
N ASP A 25 -2.68 -22.13 0.13
CA ASP A 25 -3.14 -22.56 -1.20
C ASP A 25 -4.16 -21.58 -1.79
N SER A 26 -5.06 -21.04 -0.96
CA SER A 26 -6.02 -20.01 -1.38
C SER A 26 -5.34 -18.69 -1.74
N ALA A 27 -4.28 -18.31 -1.01
CA ALA A 27 -3.51 -17.12 -1.33
C ALA A 27 -2.80 -17.26 -2.68
N VAL A 28 -2.26 -18.44 -2.99
CA VAL A 28 -1.59 -18.74 -4.27
C VAL A 28 -2.58 -18.66 -5.44
N GLU A 29 -3.76 -19.26 -5.31
CA GLU A 29 -4.79 -19.18 -6.35
C GLU A 29 -5.23 -17.73 -6.64
N LEU A 30 -5.39 -16.93 -5.59
CA LEU A 30 -5.73 -15.52 -5.72
C LEU A 30 -4.58 -14.71 -6.34
N GLU A 31 -3.33 -14.96 -5.95
CA GLU A 31 -2.17 -14.26 -6.49
C GLU A 31 -1.93 -14.60 -7.97
N ASP A 32 -2.06 -15.87 -8.36
CA ASP A 32 -1.97 -16.28 -9.77
C ASP A 32 -3.08 -15.65 -10.62
N THR A 33 -4.30 -15.60 -10.08
CA THR A 33 -5.43 -14.93 -10.73
C THR A 33 -5.16 -13.43 -10.87
N PHE A 34 -4.66 -12.78 -9.82
CA PHE A 34 -4.33 -11.36 -9.82
C PHE A 34 -3.25 -11.02 -10.85
N SER A 35 -2.16 -11.78 -10.89
CA SER A 35 -0.98 -11.51 -11.74
C SER A 35 -1.19 -11.88 -13.21
N SER A 36 -2.06 -12.86 -13.50
CA SER A 36 -2.30 -13.34 -14.86
C SER A 36 -3.51 -12.72 -15.57
N ASN A 37 -4.28 -11.85 -14.89
CA ASN A 37 -5.49 -11.25 -15.44
C ASN A 37 -5.48 -9.72 -15.34
N ALA A 38 -6.49 -9.08 -15.94
CA ALA A 38 -6.72 -7.64 -15.86
C ALA A 38 -8.21 -7.35 -15.64
N GLY A 39 -8.54 -6.09 -15.35
CA GLY A 39 -9.92 -5.64 -15.16
C GLY A 39 -10.59 -6.29 -13.94
N SER A 40 -11.87 -6.64 -14.08
CA SER A 40 -12.70 -7.10 -12.94
C SER A 40 -12.18 -8.39 -12.29
N ILE A 41 -11.60 -9.31 -13.07
CA ILE A 41 -11.07 -10.58 -12.55
C ILE A 41 -9.87 -10.33 -11.63
N ALA A 42 -8.92 -9.52 -12.07
CA ALA A 42 -7.77 -9.14 -11.25
C ALA A 42 -8.21 -8.35 -10.00
N ARG A 43 -9.21 -7.48 -10.16
CA ARG A 43 -9.79 -6.72 -9.05
C ARG A 43 -10.42 -7.62 -7.99
N GLU A 44 -11.23 -8.59 -8.38
CA GLU A 44 -11.85 -9.54 -7.45
C GLU A 44 -10.80 -10.38 -6.70
N ALA A 45 -9.74 -10.80 -7.39
CA ALA A 45 -8.61 -11.51 -6.78
C ALA A 45 -7.86 -10.63 -5.77
N TYR A 46 -7.58 -9.37 -6.13
CA TYR A 46 -6.99 -8.37 -5.23
C TYR A 46 -7.84 -8.17 -3.97
N GLU A 47 -9.15 -7.98 -4.12
CA GLU A 47 -10.07 -7.84 -3.00
C GLU A 47 -10.08 -9.11 -2.11
N GLY A 48 -9.96 -10.29 -2.72
CA GLY A 48 -9.79 -11.57 -2.01
C GLY A 48 -8.49 -11.63 -1.18
N LEU A 49 -7.36 -11.18 -1.72
CA LEU A 49 -6.08 -11.10 -1.00
C LEU A 49 -6.17 -10.14 0.18
N LEU A 50 -6.83 -8.99 0.02
CA LEU A 50 -7.07 -8.06 1.13
C LEU A 50 -7.98 -8.66 2.21
N ALA A 51 -9.04 -9.37 1.81
CA ALA A 51 -9.91 -10.06 2.76
C ALA A 51 -9.13 -11.13 3.54
N LEU A 52 -8.23 -11.86 2.86
CA LEU A 52 -7.40 -12.86 3.51
C LEU A 52 -6.42 -12.23 4.50
N SER A 53 -5.78 -11.10 4.17
CA SER A 53 -4.83 -10.46 5.08
C SER A 53 -5.50 -9.95 6.36
N SER A 54 -6.78 -9.55 6.29
CA SER A 54 -7.57 -9.17 7.47
C SER A 54 -7.76 -10.31 8.48
N ARG A 55 -7.72 -11.56 8.03
CA ARG A 55 -7.79 -12.76 8.88
C ARG A 55 -6.44 -13.12 9.50
N HIS A 56 -5.35 -12.58 8.97
CA HIS A 56 -3.97 -12.87 9.38
C HIS A 56 -3.24 -11.58 9.82
N PRO A 57 -3.65 -10.95 10.94
CA PRO A 57 -3.05 -9.70 11.41
C PRO A 57 -1.56 -9.81 11.79
N GLN A 58 -1.07 -11.05 11.99
CA GLN A 58 0.32 -11.35 12.35
C GLN A 58 1.15 -11.88 11.16
N ALA A 59 0.55 -12.04 9.97
CA ALA A 59 1.27 -12.41 8.76
C ALA A 59 1.94 -11.16 8.17
N HIS A 60 3.09 -10.79 8.73
CA HIS A 60 3.78 -9.56 8.41
C HIS A 60 4.24 -9.51 6.96
N ALA A 61 4.83 -10.60 6.44
CA ALA A 61 5.21 -10.67 5.04
C ALA A 61 3.97 -10.59 4.12
N PHE A 62 2.87 -11.26 4.50
CA PHE A 62 1.63 -11.18 3.71
C PHE A 62 0.99 -9.79 3.72
N GLN A 63 1.05 -9.07 4.84
CA GLN A 63 0.57 -7.69 4.92
C GLN A 63 1.42 -6.74 4.07
N ALA A 64 2.74 -6.88 4.10
CA ALA A 64 3.63 -6.10 3.24
C ALA A 64 3.33 -6.37 1.76
N PHE A 65 3.14 -7.64 1.38
CA PHE A 65 2.67 -8.03 0.05
C PHE A 65 1.38 -7.30 -0.36
N CYS A 66 0.35 -7.29 0.50
CA CYS A 66 -0.91 -6.61 0.23
C CYS A 66 -0.74 -5.09 -0.02
N ILE A 67 0.20 -4.45 0.67
CA ILE A 67 0.54 -3.03 0.46
C ILE A 67 1.21 -2.85 -0.91
N TYR A 68 2.15 -3.73 -1.27
CA TYR A 68 2.87 -3.66 -2.54
C TYR A 68 1.95 -3.84 -3.74
N ILE A 69 1.05 -4.83 -3.72
CA ILE A 69 0.06 -5.01 -4.81
C ILE A 69 -0.97 -3.88 -4.85
N THR A 70 -1.25 -3.22 -3.73
CA THR A 70 -2.10 -2.01 -3.71
C THR A 70 -1.44 -0.86 -4.48
N TRP A 71 -0.11 -0.73 -4.41
CA TRP A 71 0.60 0.22 -5.26
C TRP A 71 0.50 -0.14 -6.74
N GLN A 72 0.58 -1.43 -7.09
CA GLN A 72 0.37 -1.87 -8.47
C GLN A 72 -1.04 -1.51 -8.97
N GLN A 73 -2.06 -1.62 -8.13
CA GLN A 73 -3.42 -1.17 -8.46
C GLN A 73 -3.51 0.35 -8.69
N VAL A 74 -2.79 1.16 -7.90
CA VAL A 74 -2.68 2.60 -8.15
C VAL A 74 -2.08 2.89 -9.54
N THR A 75 -1.08 2.12 -9.95
CA THR A 75 -0.44 2.30 -11.26
C THR A 75 -1.28 1.84 -12.43
N GLU A 76 -2.15 0.85 -12.23
CA GLU A 76 -3.10 0.35 -13.23
C GLU A 76 -4.33 1.27 -13.34
N GLU A 77 -4.93 1.61 -12.21
CA GLU A 77 -6.10 2.49 -12.12
C GLU A 77 -5.85 3.57 -11.06
N THR A 78 -5.45 4.76 -11.50
CA THR A 78 -5.08 5.87 -10.60
C THR A 78 -6.32 6.58 -10.02
N ILE A 79 -7.05 5.87 -9.14
CA ILE A 79 -8.26 6.37 -8.46
C ILE A 79 -8.04 6.52 -6.95
N ALA A 80 -8.72 7.50 -6.35
CA ALA A 80 -8.60 7.84 -4.93
C ALA A 80 -8.79 6.65 -3.98
N HIS A 81 -9.64 5.68 -4.36
CA HIS A 81 -9.92 4.50 -3.55
C HIS A 81 -8.67 3.64 -3.26
N HIS A 82 -7.79 3.44 -4.24
CA HIS A 82 -6.57 2.64 -4.05
C HIS A 82 -5.57 3.36 -3.15
N PHE A 83 -5.42 4.68 -3.30
CA PHE A 83 -4.60 5.49 -2.39
C PHE A 83 -5.09 5.44 -0.95
N GLN A 84 -6.40 5.60 -0.72
CA GLN A 84 -7.00 5.51 0.63
C GLN A 84 -6.80 4.13 1.24
N THR A 85 -6.95 3.08 0.43
CA THR A 85 -6.71 1.70 0.86
C THR A 85 -5.25 1.50 1.25
N GLY A 86 -4.31 1.98 0.42
CA GLY A 86 -2.87 1.95 0.70
C GLY A 86 -2.50 2.65 2.01
N ILE A 87 -3.02 3.87 2.23
CA ILE A 87 -2.84 4.61 3.49
C ILE A 87 -3.26 3.77 4.69
N ARG A 88 -4.49 3.23 4.68
CA ARG A 88 -5.03 2.45 5.80
C ARG A 88 -4.22 1.19 6.09
N LEU A 89 -3.80 0.47 5.04
CA LEU A 89 -2.98 -0.73 5.18
C LEU A 89 -1.61 -0.38 5.76
N SER A 90 -0.97 0.66 5.24
CA SER A 90 0.32 1.14 5.74
C SER A 90 0.25 1.61 7.19
N GLU A 91 -0.77 2.39 7.58
CA GLU A 91 -0.94 2.82 8.97
C GLU A 91 -1.08 1.64 9.93
N THR A 92 -1.89 0.64 9.54
CA THR A 92 -2.07 -0.59 10.32
C THR A 92 -0.75 -1.36 10.43
N TYR A 93 -0.03 -1.50 9.33
CA TYR A 93 1.27 -2.18 9.30
C TYR A 93 2.35 -1.42 10.08
N LEU A 94 2.35 -0.09 10.09
CA LEU A 94 3.38 0.71 10.75
C LEU A 94 3.08 0.99 12.23
N ALA A 95 1.88 0.66 12.72
CA ALA A 95 1.49 0.85 14.13
C ALA A 95 2.36 0.08 15.14
N SER A 96 3.06 -0.97 14.70
CA SER A 96 4.08 -1.68 15.48
C SER A 96 5.18 -2.19 14.56
N GLN A 97 6.43 -2.22 15.03
CA GLN A 97 7.57 -2.77 14.29
C GLN A 97 7.95 -4.19 14.74
N ASP A 98 7.33 -4.71 15.79
CA ASP A 98 7.70 -6.00 16.38
C ASP A 98 7.50 -7.13 15.36
N GLY A 99 8.52 -8.00 15.22
CA GLY A 99 8.48 -9.16 14.32
C GLY A 99 8.61 -8.84 12.82
N LYS A 100 8.65 -7.56 12.44
CA LYS A 100 8.71 -7.12 11.04
C LYS A 100 10.14 -6.98 10.54
N ASP A 101 10.30 -7.31 9.27
CA ASP A 101 11.53 -7.12 8.54
C ASP A 101 11.80 -5.63 8.28
N GLN A 102 13.02 -5.18 8.58
CA GLN A 102 13.38 -3.75 8.49
C GLN A 102 13.33 -3.20 7.06
N GLN A 103 13.64 -4.03 6.07
CA GLN A 103 13.54 -3.63 4.66
C GLN A 103 12.06 -3.44 4.28
N SER A 104 11.18 -4.34 4.74
CA SER A 104 9.74 -4.20 4.51
C SER A 104 9.16 -2.95 5.19
N ILE A 105 9.64 -2.60 6.40
CA ILE A 105 9.26 -1.33 7.05
C ILE A 105 9.67 -0.13 6.19
N ALA A 106 10.92 -0.10 5.71
CA ALA A 106 11.42 1.00 4.89
C ALA A 106 10.61 1.15 3.57
N TYR A 107 10.30 0.04 2.90
CA TYR A 107 9.49 0.05 1.69
C TYR A 107 8.05 0.50 1.94
N VAL A 108 7.42 0.03 3.02
CA VAL A 108 6.07 0.45 3.39
C VAL A 108 6.02 1.92 3.77
N MET A 109 7.05 2.47 4.42
CA MET A 109 7.15 3.91 4.69
C MET A 109 7.18 4.74 3.41
N GLU A 110 8.02 4.37 2.44
CA GLU A 110 8.11 5.09 1.16
C GLU A 110 6.78 5.01 0.37
N LEU A 111 6.10 3.86 0.42
CA LEU A 111 4.76 3.72 -0.18
C LEU A 111 3.70 4.53 0.54
N TYR A 112 3.75 4.58 1.88
CA TYR A 112 2.83 5.38 2.67
C TYR A 112 2.89 6.86 2.27
N GLU A 113 4.10 7.42 2.15
CA GLU A 113 4.32 8.78 1.66
C GLU A 113 3.77 8.93 0.24
N SER A 114 4.06 7.98 -0.65
CA SER A 114 3.58 7.99 -2.03
C SER A 114 2.05 7.93 -2.12
N PHE A 115 1.38 7.17 -1.25
CA PHE A 115 -0.07 7.10 -1.22
C PHE A 115 -0.70 8.42 -0.76
N ARG A 116 -0.10 9.08 0.24
CA ARG A 116 -0.54 10.40 0.72
C ARG A 116 -0.32 11.48 -0.33
N ALA A 117 0.83 11.48 -0.98
CA ALA A 117 1.17 12.36 -2.10
C ALA A 117 0.12 12.27 -3.21
N GLY A 118 -0.28 11.06 -3.59
CA GLY A 118 -1.29 10.84 -4.61
C GLY A 118 -2.69 11.41 -4.29
N LEU A 119 -2.97 11.70 -3.02
CA LEU A 119 -4.20 12.38 -2.57
C LEU A 119 -4.00 13.86 -2.24
N GLY A 120 -2.79 14.41 -2.41
CA GLY A 120 -2.45 15.78 -2.01
C GLY A 120 -2.46 15.97 -0.49
N LEU A 121 -2.16 14.93 0.30
CA LEU A 121 -2.11 14.94 1.77
C LEU A 121 -0.68 15.12 2.32
N GLU A 122 0.24 15.60 1.48
CA GLU A 122 1.53 16.10 1.95
C GLU A 122 1.28 17.26 2.92
N GLU A 123 2.02 17.31 4.03
CA GLU A 123 1.98 18.47 4.91
C GLU A 123 2.29 19.70 4.03
N GLU A 124 1.37 20.68 3.99
CA GLU A 124 1.61 21.94 3.31
C GLU A 124 2.97 22.46 3.76
N ASP A 125 3.96 22.47 2.85
CA ASP A 125 5.22 23.19 3.02
C ASP A 125 4.88 24.56 3.64
N GLU A 126 5.52 24.90 4.77
CA GLU A 126 5.31 26.16 5.51
C GLU A 126 5.41 27.42 4.60
N LEU A 127 5.96 27.26 3.39
CA LEU A 127 5.99 28.24 2.29
C LEU A 127 4.62 28.70 1.77
N GLN A 128 3.55 27.89 1.84
CA GLN A 128 2.20 28.37 1.44
C GLN A 128 1.57 29.32 2.48
N VAL A 129 2.02 29.25 3.73
CA VAL A 129 1.54 30.14 4.81
C VAL A 129 2.13 31.55 4.65
N GLU A 130 3.36 31.70 4.15
CA GLU A 130 3.96 33.02 3.89
C GLU A 130 3.34 33.74 2.68
N PHE A 131 2.98 33.02 1.60
CA PHE A 131 2.35 33.64 0.43
C PHE A 131 0.94 34.21 0.70
N ARG A 132 0.23 33.74 1.74
CA ARG A 132 -1.04 34.35 2.18
C ARG A 132 -0.87 35.59 3.07
N ARG A 133 0.32 35.82 3.63
CA ARG A 133 0.61 37.04 4.42
C ARG A 133 0.95 38.25 3.57
N ASP A 134 1.42 38.04 2.33
CA ASP A 134 1.93 39.11 1.47
C ASP A 134 0.95 39.62 0.40
N THR A 135 -0.34 39.27 0.50
CA THR A 135 -1.36 39.96 -0.32
C THR A 135 -1.81 41.24 0.40
N PRO A 136 -1.44 42.45 -0.06
CA PRO A 136 -2.01 43.66 0.50
C PRO A 136 -3.47 43.71 0.06
N LYS A 137 -4.40 43.73 1.02
CA LYS A 137 -5.78 44.12 0.75
C LYS A 137 -5.78 45.60 0.39
N GLY A 138 -5.73 45.91 -0.90
CA GLY A 138 -5.93 47.26 -1.40
C GLY A 138 -7.36 47.72 -1.15
N GLY A 139 -7.49 49.00 -0.79
CA GLY A 139 -8.67 49.83 -1.05
C GLY A 139 -9.64 50.02 0.10
N ASP A 140 -9.50 51.13 0.84
CA ASP A 140 -10.48 52.24 0.79
C ASP A 140 -9.73 53.57 1.07
#